data_AF-A0A524MPI2-F1
#
_entry.id   AF-A0A524MPI2-F1
#
_cell.length_a   1.000
_cell.length_b   1.000
_cell.length_c   1.000
_cell.angle_alpha   90.00
_cell.angle_beta   90.00
_cell.angle_gamma   90.00
#
_symmetry.space_group_name_H-M   'P 1'
#
loop_
_entity.id
_entity.type
_entity.pdbx_description
1 polymer ?
#
loop_
_entity_poly.entity_id
_entity_poly.type
_entity_poly.pdbx_seq_one_letter_code
_entity_poly.pdbx_strand_id
1 'polypeptide(L)'
;MEIALVLLFQGTSSGYGATLHEPETWDSGGFEGWIGEDVLNGGSAPLNNPGDRLELKFNQQGSSFPEIFIAKADVDASGGRFSGNYLSSGVISISFRLLCVTHVPDQARLYIRSGTTRRRWYYSITGLTVGNWLQFEVPLTFTAGWRLDTGPTEVRFRGDIADVEWVGLRIQRNASVGPQAYAIDDFMLIGASPHMDSDGDGMTDFAEYITGTNPHDPRSLFKIGIRPKNNGQRMQVDWPSVRGRQYEVWRSTDLAAGFGSGPILTTQAIDDVSLFEDLIPTNERVSFYFVRAKY
;
A
#
# COMPACT_ATOMS: atom_id res chain seq x y z
N MET A 1 6.78 32.35 5.60
CA MET A 1 7.71 31.21 5.83
C MET A 1 6.84 30.10 6.38
N GLU A 2 6.48 29.13 5.55
CA GLU A 2 5.66 27.98 5.96
C GLU A 2 6.59 26.97 6.64
N ILE A 3 6.41 26.77 7.94
CA ILE A 3 7.08 25.70 8.69
C ILE A 3 5.97 24.77 9.15
N ALA A 4 5.81 23.65 8.45
CA ALA A 4 4.99 22.53 8.90
C ALA A 4 5.87 21.63 9.76
N LEU A 5 5.53 21.48 11.05
CA LEU A 5 6.19 20.55 11.96
C LEU A 5 5.18 19.44 12.30
N VAL A 6 5.46 18.22 11.86
CA VAL A 6 4.67 17.02 12.16
C VAL A 6 5.34 16.31 13.34
N LEU A 7 4.67 16.29 14.50
CA LEU A 7 5.08 15.53 15.67
C LEU A 7 4.08 14.38 15.88
N LEU A 8 4.55 13.15 15.71
CA LEU A 8 3.77 11.92 15.90
C LEU A 8 4.30 11.17 17.11
N PHE A 9 3.40 10.70 17.98
CA PHE A 9 3.73 9.81 19.10
C PHE A 9 3.05 8.46 18.90
N GLN A 10 3.78 7.39 19.23
CA GLN A 10 3.43 6.01 18.96
C GLN A 10 2.25 5.53 19.82
N GLY A 11 1.16 5.12 19.18
CA GLY A 11 0.13 4.27 19.75
C GLY A 11 0.32 2.84 19.25
N THR A 12 0.39 1.88 20.16
CA THR A 12 0.54 0.45 19.84
C THR A 12 -0.75 -0.08 19.20
N SER A 13 -0.74 -0.42 17.91
CA SER A 13 -1.87 -1.13 17.29
C SER A 13 -1.77 -2.63 17.58
N SER A 14 -2.70 -3.13 18.40
CA SER A 14 -2.95 -4.55 18.57
C SER A 14 -3.70 -5.09 17.36
N GLY A 15 -3.14 -6.08 16.66
CA GLY A 15 -3.91 -6.92 15.75
C GLY A 15 -3.13 -7.60 14.62
N TYR A 16 -2.13 -6.93 14.04
CA TYR A 16 -1.38 -7.45 12.87
C TYR A 16 0.14 -7.18 12.92
N GLY A 17 0.63 -6.46 13.93
CA GLY A 17 2.04 -6.04 14.02
C GLY A 17 3.07 -7.18 14.21
N ALA A 18 2.66 -8.44 14.24
CA ALA A 18 3.55 -9.59 14.46
C ALA A 18 3.94 -10.36 13.19
N THR A 19 3.38 -10.01 12.02
CA THR A 19 3.66 -10.73 10.74
C THR A 19 4.03 -9.81 9.57
N LEU A 20 4.06 -8.49 9.79
CA LEU A 20 4.59 -7.54 8.81
C LEU A 20 6.11 -7.70 8.74
N HIS A 21 6.68 -7.57 7.54
CA HIS A 21 8.11 -7.79 7.26
C HIS A 21 8.61 -9.24 7.50
N GLU A 22 7.69 -10.20 7.69
CA GLU A 22 8.03 -11.62 7.81
C GLU A 22 7.73 -12.35 6.49
N PRO A 23 8.77 -12.70 5.70
CA PRO A 23 8.60 -13.37 4.41
C PRO A 23 8.03 -14.78 4.54
N GLU A 24 7.16 -15.13 3.61
CA GLU A 24 6.90 -16.52 3.25
C GLU A 24 7.99 -16.97 2.27
N THR A 25 8.77 -17.97 2.69
CA THR A 25 9.94 -18.51 1.97
C THR A 25 9.72 -19.93 1.49
N TRP A 26 8.68 -20.63 1.97
CA TRP A 26 8.41 -22.02 1.64
C TRP A 26 9.57 -23.00 1.97
N ASP A 27 10.44 -22.65 2.91
CA ASP A 27 11.58 -23.48 3.35
C ASP A 27 11.16 -24.81 4.00
N SER A 28 9.88 -24.95 4.39
CA SER A 28 9.34 -26.18 4.97
C SER A 28 9.14 -27.30 3.94
N GLY A 29 9.31 -27.00 2.65
CA GLY A 29 8.95 -27.87 1.53
C GLY A 29 7.45 -27.89 1.22
N GLY A 30 6.61 -27.35 2.11
CA GLY A 30 5.18 -27.18 1.91
C GLY A 30 4.84 -25.92 1.11
N PHE A 31 3.54 -25.70 0.89
CA PHE A 31 3.03 -24.47 0.30
C PHE A 31 2.35 -23.56 1.32
N GLU A 32 2.33 -23.97 2.59
CA GLU A 32 1.72 -23.20 3.69
C GLU A 32 0.32 -22.68 3.32
N GLY A 33 -0.54 -23.52 2.73
CA GLY A 33 -1.91 -23.15 2.35
C GLY A 33 -2.05 -22.35 1.05
N TRP A 34 -0.96 -22.00 0.36
CA TRP A 34 -1.04 -21.36 -0.96
C TRP A 34 -1.72 -22.26 -1.99
N ILE A 35 -2.51 -21.65 -2.87
CA ILE A 35 -3.36 -22.33 -3.84
C ILE A 35 -2.91 -21.93 -5.25
N GLY A 36 -2.72 -22.95 -6.11
CA GLY A 36 -2.52 -22.77 -7.54
C GLY A 36 -3.84 -22.91 -8.30
N GLU A 37 -4.18 -21.96 -9.17
CA GLU A 37 -5.36 -22.03 -10.05
C GLU A 37 -4.99 -21.89 -11.53
N ASP A 38 -5.64 -22.71 -12.37
CA ASP A 38 -5.70 -22.53 -13.82
C ASP A 38 -6.83 -21.55 -14.15
N VAL A 39 -6.42 -20.33 -14.50
CA VAL A 39 -7.33 -19.20 -14.71
C VAL A 39 -8.11 -19.34 -16.01
N LEU A 40 -7.57 -20.00 -17.02
CA LEU A 40 -8.22 -20.14 -18.32
C LEU A 40 -9.20 -21.31 -18.35
N ASN A 41 -8.76 -22.47 -17.85
CA ASN A 41 -9.54 -23.69 -17.96
C ASN A 41 -10.47 -23.90 -16.76
N GLY A 42 -10.27 -23.15 -15.67
CA GLY A 42 -11.02 -23.31 -14.44
C GLY A 42 -10.62 -24.61 -13.73
N GLY A 43 -9.75 -24.50 -12.74
CA GLY A 43 -9.29 -25.66 -11.98
C GLY A 43 -8.06 -25.34 -11.16
N SER A 44 -7.43 -26.37 -10.61
CA SER A 44 -6.16 -26.25 -9.89
C SER A 44 -4.97 -26.22 -10.84
N ALA A 45 -4.02 -25.33 -10.61
CA ALA A 45 -2.70 -25.36 -11.23
C ALA A 45 -1.69 -26.00 -10.28
N PRO A 46 -0.72 -26.78 -10.77
CA PRO A 46 0.29 -27.40 -9.93
C PRO A 46 1.25 -26.35 -9.36
N LEU A 47 1.35 -26.31 -8.03
CA LEU A 47 2.44 -25.64 -7.33
C LEU A 47 3.57 -26.64 -7.08
N ASN A 48 4.81 -26.18 -7.24
CA ASN A 48 6.01 -26.99 -7.03
C ASN A 48 6.92 -26.30 -6.01
N ASN A 49 7.71 -27.07 -5.25
CA ASN A 49 8.71 -26.52 -4.34
C ASN A 49 10.12 -27.07 -4.63
N PRO A 50 10.76 -26.66 -5.74
CA PRO A 50 12.07 -27.19 -6.13
C PRO A 50 13.22 -26.52 -5.38
N GLY A 51 13.34 -26.72 -4.07
CA GLY A 51 14.39 -26.12 -3.25
C GLY A 51 13.95 -24.77 -2.71
N ASP A 52 13.04 -24.85 -1.74
CA ASP A 52 12.66 -23.79 -0.80
C ASP A 52 12.12 -22.54 -1.48
N ARG A 53 11.18 -22.73 -2.42
CA ARG A 53 10.47 -21.64 -3.13
C ARG A 53 9.21 -22.16 -3.80
N LEU A 54 8.21 -21.31 -3.98
CA LEU A 54 7.03 -21.66 -4.76
C LEU A 54 7.31 -21.52 -6.26
N GLU A 55 6.99 -22.53 -7.07
CA GLU A 55 7.17 -22.50 -8.52
C GLU A 55 5.89 -22.85 -9.29
N LEU A 56 5.51 -21.95 -10.20
CA LEU A 56 4.51 -22.19 -11.24
C LEU A 56 5.20 -22.77 -12.48
N LYS A 57 4.84 -24.01 -12.83
CA LYS A 57 5.42 -24.73 -13.96
C LYS A 57 4.41 -24.98 -15.06
N PHE A 58 4.76 -24.56 -16.26
CA PHE A 58 4.03 -24.82 -17.49
C PHE A 58 4.76 -25.91 -18.28
N ASN A 59 4.02 -26.96 -18.64
CA ASN A 59 4.59 -28.07 -19.39
C ASN A 59 4.90 -27.69 -20.84
N GLN A 60 5.68 -28.52 -21.52
CA GLN A 60 5.85 -28.38 -22.96
C GLN A 60 4.50 -28.54 -23.67
N GLN A 61 4.26 -27.72 -24.68
CA GLN A 61 3.06 -27.76 -25.52
C GLN A 61 3.39 -28.22 -26.94
N GLY A 62 2.36 -28.71 -27.66
CA GLY A 62 2.45 -28.99 -29.10
C GLY A 62 2.25 -27.75 -29.98
N SER A 63 1.63 -26.70 -29.44
CA SER A 63 1.37 -25.41 -30.12
C SER A 63 1.28 -24.28 -29.10
N SER A 64 1.45 -23.04 -29.55
CA SER A 64 1.52 -21.84 -28.70
C SER A 64 0.14 -21.39 -28.17
N PHE A 65 -0.49 -22.22 -27.34
CA PHE A 65 -1.74 -21.84 -26.66
C PHE A 65 -1.43 -21.10 -25.36
N PRO A 66 -2.20 -20.05 -25.02
CA PRO A 66 -2.04 -19.38 -23.74
C PRO A 66 -2.42 -20.35 -22.61
N GLU A 67 -1.58 -20.39 -21.58
CA GLU A 67 -1.91 -20.92 -20.27
C GLU A 67 -1.67 -19.83 -19.24
N ILE A 68 -2.54 -19.75 -18.25
CA ILE A 68 -2.50 -18.70 -17.23
C ILE A 68 -2.70 -19.36 -15.88
N PHE A 69 -1.67 -19.28 -15.05
CA PHE A 69 -1.73 -19.77 -13.67
C PHE A 69 -1.63 -18.60 -12.69
N ILE A 70 -2.24 -18.77 -11.53
CA ILE A 70 -2.04 -17.89 -10.38
C ILE A 70 -1.68 -18.73 -9.16
N ALA A 71 -0.66 -18.30 -8.42
CA ALA A 71 -0.41 -18.75 -7.06
C ALA A 71 -0.94 -17.67 -6.12
N LYS A 72 -1.85 -18.03 -5.21
CA LYS A 72 -2.50 -17.07 -4.31
C LYS A 72 -2.54 -17.56 -2.87
N ALA A 73 -2.56 -16.59 -1.96
CA ALA A 73 -2.71 -16.75 -0.54
C ALA A 73 -4.04 -16.14 -0.10
N ASP A 74 -4.90 -16.95 0.51
CA ASP A 74 -6.10 -16.51 1.21
C ASP A 74 -5.92 -16.64 2.73
N VAL A 75 -7.02 -16.74 3.48
CA VAL A 75 -7.01 -16.85 4.95
C VAL A 75 -6.33 -18.12 5.47
N ASP A 76 -6.28 -19.19 4.66
CA ASP A 76 -5.65 -20.46 5.07
C ASP A 76 -4.13 -20.43 4.82
N ALA A 77 -3.66 -19.49 4.01
CA ALA A 77 -2.26 -19.40 3.63
C ALA A 77 -1.40 -18.68 4.69
N SER A 78 -0.30 -19.30 5.09
CA SER A 78 0.73 -18.74 5.98
C SER A 78 0.18 -18.19 7.30
N GLY A 79 -0.86 -18.85 7.84
CA GLY A 79 -1.59 -18.42 9.04
C GLY A 79 -2.51 -17.22 8.82
N GLY A 80 -2.95 -16.99 7.58
CA GLY A 80 -3.89 -15.92 7.20
C GLY A 80 -3.28 -14.53 7.06
N ARG A 81 -1.95 -14.42 7.14
CA ARG A 81 -1.22 -13.13 7.18
C ARG A 81 -1.36 -12.26 5.93
N PHE A 82 -1.89 -12.81 4.84
CA PHE A 82 -2.06 -12.15 3.54
C PHE A 82 -3.52 -11.80 3.20
N SER A 83 -4.41 -11.90 4.19
CA SER A 83 -5.82 -11.54 4.06
C SER A 83 -6.22 -10.57 5.18
N GLY A 84 -7.38 -9.93 5.03
CA GLY A 84 -7.92 -8.99 6.01
C GLY A 84 -7.72 -7.52 5.64
N ASN A 85 -7.65 -6.67 6.67
CA ASN A 85 -7.69 -5.22 6.49
C ASN A 85 -6.28 -4.63 6.44
N TYR A 86 -5.77 -4.40 5.22
CA TYR A 86 -4.42 -3.85 5.04
C TYR A 86 -4.31 -2.42 5.56
N LEU A 87 -5.38 -1.63 5.47
CA LEU A 87 -5.39 -0.27 5.98
C LEU A 87 -5.22 -0.25 7.49
N SER A 88 -6.07 -0.91 8.28
CA SER A 88 -5.95 -0.89 9.75
C SER A 88 -4.70 -1.59 10.27
N SER A 89 -4.11 -2.46 9.44
CA SER A 89 -2.86 -3.17 9.74
C SER A 89 -1.62 -2.36 9.41
N GLY A 90 -1.76 -1.19 8.78
CA GLY A 90 -0.63 -0.34 8.43
C GLY A 90 0.21 -0.86 7.27
N VAL A 91 -0.33 -1.70 6.39
CA VAL A 91 0.40 -2.21 5.22
C VAL A 91 0.53 -1.10 4.19
N ILE A 92 1.75 -0.88 3.70
CA ILE A 92 2.08 0.16 2.71
C ILE A 92 2.56 -0.39 1.39
N SER A 93 3.12 -1.60 1.36
CA SER A 93 3.56 -2.26 0.13
C SER A 93 3.50 -3.78 0.25
N ILE A 94 3.59 -4.47 -0.89
CA ILE A 94 3.73 -5.92 -0.98
C ILE A 94 5.09 -6.19 -1.63
N SER A 95 5.92 -6.99 -0.99
CA SER A 95 7.26 -7.33 -1.46
C SER A 95 7.36 -8.80 -1.79
N PHE A 96 8.10 -9.14 -2.84
CA PHE A 96 8.40 -10.53 -3.23
C PHE A 96 9.58 -10.58 -4.20
N ARG A 97 10.20 -11.76 -4.30
CA ARG A 97 11.15 -12.10 -5.36
C ARG A 97 10.46 -12.90 -6.45
N LEU A 98 10.86 -12.67 -7.70
CA LEU A 98 10.43 -13.45 -8.85
C LEU A 98 11.63 -13.81 -9.72
N LEU A 99 11.73 -15.09 -10.07
CA LEU A 99 12.72 -15.63 -11.01
C LEU A 99 12.00 -16.23 -12.22
N CYS A 100 12.34 -15.73 -13.40
CA CYS A 100 12.00 -16.38 -14.66
C CYS A 100 13.05 -17.45 -14.95
N VAL A 101 12.73 -18.73 -14.78
CA VAL A 101 13.73 -19.80 -14.85
C VAL A 101 14.18 -20.06 -16.29
N THR A 102 13.24 -20.18 -17.22
CA THR A 102 13.55 -20.54 -18.61
C THR A 102 13.16 -19.47 -19.63
N HIS A 103 12.10 -18.70 -19.37
CA HIS A 103 11.56 -17.71 -20.32
C HIS A 103 10.98 -16.51 -19.57
N VAL A 104 10.96 -15.33 -20.19
CA VAL A 104 10.18 -14.18 -19.70
C VAL A 104 8.70 -14.43 -20.03
N PRO A 105 7.75 -14.22 -19.10
CA PRO A 105 6.34 -14.46 -19.37
C PRO A 105 5.78 -13.40 -20.32
N ASP A 106 4.69 -13.71 -21.00
CA ASP A 106 3.94 -12.69 -21.75
C ASP A 106 3.32 -11.66 -20.81
N GLN A 107 2.91 -12.12 -19.62
CA GLN A 107 2.41 -11.24 -18.57
C GLN A 107 2.66 -11.80 -17.18
N ALA A 108 3.13 -10.95 -16.28
CA ALA A 108 3.15 -11.18 -14.84
C ALA A 108 2.37 -10.06 -14.13
N ARG A 109 1.49 -10.42 -13.21
CA ARG A 109 0.66 -9.46 -12.46
C ARG A 109 0.50 -9.89 -11.02
N LEU A 110 0.69 -8.94 -10.11
CA LEU A 110 0.22 -9.07 -8.74
C LEU A 110 -1.27 -8.74 -8.70
N TYR A 111 -2.07 -9.55 -8.02
CA TYR A 111 -3.49 -9.37 -7.85
C TYR A 111 -3.86 -9.25 -6.37
N ILE A 112 -4.84 -8.40 -6.07
CA ILE A 112 -5.55 -8.34 -4.80
C ILE A 112 -7.04 -8.47 -5.09
N ARG A 113 -7.74 -9.35 -4.37
CA ARG A 113 -9.20 -9.46 -4.44
C ARG A 113 -9.83 -9.03 -3.13
N SER A 114 -10.89 -8.21 -3.22
CA SER A 114 -11.73 -7.88 -2.07
C SER A 114 -12.72 -9.01 -1.75
N GLY A 115 -12.92 -9.32 -0.47
CA GLY A 115 -13.88 -10.33 -0.01
C GLY A 115 -15.34 -9.92 -0.20
N THR A 116 -15.64 -8.65 0.05
CA THR A 116 -16.99 -8.11 -0.07
C THR A 116 -17.35 -7.83 -1.53
N THR A 117 -16.51 -7.08 -2.25
CA THR A 117 -16.87 -6.62 -3.61
C THR A 117 -16.48 -7.60 -4.71
N ARG A 118 -15.62 -8.58 -4.39
CA ARG A 118 -15.03 -9.55 -5.33
C ARG A 118 -14.22 -8.94 -6.47
N ARG A 119 -14.01 -7.62 -6.45
CA ARG A 119 -13.17 -6.91 -7.42
C ARG A 119 -11.73 -7.35 -7.30
N ARG A 120 -11.07 -7.42 -8.45
CA ARG A 120 -9.68 -7.87 -8.59
C ARG A 120 -8.84 -6.73 -9.13
N TRP A 121 -8.10 -6.11 -8.22
CA TRP A 121 -7.09 -5.13 -8.58
C TRP A 121 -5.84 -5.84 -9.05
N TYR A 122 -5.17 -5.28 -10.05
CA TYR A 122 -3.88 -5.81 -10.47
C TYR A 122 -2.84 -4.73 -10.67
N TYR A 123 -1.59 -5.13 -10.46
CA TYR A 123 -0.39 -4.36 -10.75
C TYR A 123 0.47 -5.16 -11.72
N SER A 124 0.90 -4.53 -12.82
CA SER A 124 1.72 -5.21 -13.84
C SER A 124 3.19 -5.27 -13.42
N ILE A 125 3.75 -6.46 -13.40
CA ILE A 125 5.18 -6.68 -13.13
C ILE A 125 5.93 -6.63 -14.45
N THR A 126 6.92 -5.73 -14.54
CA THR A 126 7.69 -5.46 -15.75
C THR A 126 9.19 -5.56 -15.46
N GLY A 127 10.03 -5.48 -16.51
CA GLY A 127 11.48 -5.55 -16.35
C GLY A 127 12.04 -6.95 -16.03
N LEU A 128 11.25 -8.00 -16.30
CA LEU A 128 11.64 -9.38 -16.03
C LEU A 128 12.75 -9.86 -16.96
N THR A 129 13.70 -10.59 -16.40
CA THR A 129 14.81 -11.23 -17.13
C THR A 129 14.93 -12.70 -16.73
N VAL A 130 15.45 -13.53 -17.63
CA VAL A 130 15.67 -14.96 -17.37
C VAL A 130 16.91 -15.16 -16.51
N GLY A 131 16.84 -16.08 -15.55
CA GLY A 131 17.99 -16.59 -14.81
C GLY A 131 18.42 -15.79 -13.58
N ASN A 132 17.80 -14.64 -13.30
CA ASN A 132 18.08 -13.83 -12.12
C ASN A 132 16.83 -13.68 -11.24
N TRP A 133 17.03 -13.76 -9.92
CA TRP A 133 16.04 -13.29 -8.97
C TRP A 133 15.95 -11.77 -9.03
N LEU A 134 14.74 -11.26 -9.15
CA LEU A 134 14.43 -9.84 -9.10
C LEU A 134 13.53 -9.57 -7.89
N GLN A 135 13.92 -8.60 -7.07
CA GLN A 135 13.10 -8.09 -5.96
C GLN A 135 12.08 -7.10 -6.51
N PHE A 136 10.84 -7.24 -6.07
CA PHE A 136 9.78 -6.28 -6.32
C PHE A 136 9.21 -5.80 -4.99
N GLU A 137 8.96 -4.50 -4.92
CA GLU A 137 8.17 -3.90 -3.88
C GLU A 137 7.07 -3.08 -4.57
N VAL A 138 5.81 -3.43 -4.30
CA VAL A 138 4.64 -2.86 -4.96
C VAL A 138 3.90 -1.99 -3.96
N PRO A 139 3.96 -0.65 -4.10
CA PRO A 139 3.25 0.27 -3.21
C PRO A 139 1.74 0.06 -3.24
N LEU A 140 1.08 0.12 -2.09
CA LEU A 140 -0.38 0.07 -1.93
C LEU A 140 -1.01 1.47 -2.01
N THR A 141 -0.58 2.26 -3.00
CA THR A 141 -1.20 3.54 -3.35
C THR A 141 -1.83 3.45 -4.74
N PHE A 142 -3.00 4.05 -4.93
CA PHE A 142 -3.72 3.96 -6.20
C PHE A 142 -2.90 4.53 -7.37
N THR A 143 -2.14 5.58 -7.11
CA THR A 143 -1.25 6.26 -8.07
C THR A 143 -0.04 5.42 -8.48
N ALA A 144 0.35 4.39 -7.71
CA ALA A 144 1.47 3.52 -8.04
C ALA A 144 1.27 2.75 -9.35
N GLY A 145 0.02 2.59 -9.80
CA GLY A 145 -0.27 1.92 -11.07
C GLY A 145 -1.25 0.76 -10.96
N TRP A 146 -1.93 0.59 -9.83
CA TRP A 146 -3.01 -0.38 -9.68
C TRP A 146 -4.14 -0.12 -10.69
N ARG A 147 -4.68 -1.20 -11.25
CA ARG A 147 -5.72 -1.17 -12.28
C ARG A 147 -6.87 -2.10 -11.90
N LEU A 148 -8.04 -1.75 -12.42
CA LEU A 148 -9.27 -2.51 -12.35
C LEU A 148 -9.92 -2.44 -13.74
N ASP A 149 -10.55 -3.53 -14.18
CA ASP A 149 -11.12 -3.63 -15.53
C ASP A 149 -12.18 -2.57 -15.82
N THR A 150 -12.99 -2.18 -14.82
CA THR A 150 -14.05 -1.18 -15.00
C THR A 150 -14.14 -0.21 -13.82
N GLY A 151 -14.04 1.08 -14.11
CA GLY A 151 -14.21 2.18 -13.15
C GLY A 151 -13.20 2.16 -11.99
N PRO A 152 -11.89 2.14 -12.25
CA PRO A 152 -10.89 2.30 -11.20
C PRO A 152 -10.99 3.70 -10.58
N THR A 153 -11.12 3.78 -9.26
CA THR A 153 -10.97 5.03 -8.50
C THR A 153 -10.19 4.75 -7.21
N GLU A 154 -9.55 5.77 -6.65
CA GLU A 154 -8.81 5.64 -5.40
C GLU A 154 -9.70 5.21 -4.23
N VAL A 155 -10.87 5.82 -4.08
CA VAL A 155 -11.87 5.44 -3.05
C VAL A 155 -12.21 3.96 -3.13
N ARG A 156 -12.35 3.43 -4.36
CA ARG A 156 -12.64 2.01 -4.58
C ARG A 156 -11.46 1.13 -4.20
N PHE A 157 -10.25 1.53 -4.59
CA PHE A 157 -9.02 0.80 -4.26
C PHE A 157 -8.84 0.73 -2.75
N ARG A 158 -8.89 1.89 -2.05
CA ARG A 158 -8.77 1.99 -0.60
C ARG A 158 -9.82 1.13 0.13
N GLY A 159 -11.07 1.17 -0.33
CA GLY A 159 -12.14 0.34 0.25
C GLY A 159 -11.89 -1.15 0.07
N ASP A 160 -11.38 -1.57 -1.09
CA ASP A 160 -11.14 -2.99 -1.39
C ASP A 160 -9.91 -3.56 -0.66
N ILE A 161 -8.84 -2.77 -0.45
CA ILE A 161 -7.68 -3.21 0.33
C ILE A 161 -7.93 -3.20 1.84
N ALA A 162 -9.03 -2.62 2.31
CA ALA A 162 -9.48 -2.75 3.70
C ALA A 162 -10.18 -4.10 3.99
N ASP A 163 -10.38 -4.94 2.98
CA ASP A 163 -11.09 -6.23 3.06
C ASP A 163 -10.53 -7.21 2.03
N VAL A 164 -9.24 -7.51 2.13
CA VAL A 164 -8.53 -8.43 1.22
C VAL A 164 -8.95 -9.87 1.52
N GLU A 165 -9.51 -10.56 0.53
CA GLU A 165 -9.79 -12.00 0.60
C GLU A 165 -8.55 -12.82 0.27
N TRP A 166 -7.86 -12.42 -0.79
CA TRP A 166 -6.61 -13.06 -1.20
C TRP A 166 -5.74 -12.11 -2.01
N VAL A 167 -4.45 -12.39 -1.99
CA VAL A 167 -3.42 -11.79 -2.84
C VAL A 167 -2.72 -12.89 -3.62
N GLY A 168 -2.25 -12.64 -4.84
CA GLY A 168 -1.55 -13.67 -5.60
C GLY A 168 -0.84 -13.16 -6.85
N LEU A 169 0.13 -13.94 -7.32
CA LEU A 169 0.88 -13.64 -8.53
C LEU A 169 0.37 -14.49 -9.69
N ARG A 170 -0.17 -13.81 -10.72
CA ARG A 170 -0.65 -14.43 -11.96
C ARG A 170 0.43 -14.34 -13.02
N ILE A 171 0.76 -15.49 -13.60
CA ILE A 171 1.68 -15.61 -14.74
C ILE A 171 0.93 -16.15 -15.96
N GLN A 172 1.10 -15.48 -17.09
CA GLN A 172 0.74 -15.98 -18.41
C GLN A 172 2.02 -16.37 -19.14
N ARG A 173 2.12 -17.64 -19.51
CA ARG A 173 3.24 -18.14 -20.30
C ARG A 173 3.34 -17.40 -21.63
N ASN A 174 4.55 -17.26 -22.17
CA ASN A 174 4.72 -16.72 -23.51
C ASN A 174 4.47 -17.78 -24.60
N ALA A 175 4.53 -17.37 -25.87
CA ALA A 175 4.26 -18.23 -27.02
C ALA A 175 5.27 -19.39 -27.23
N SER A 176 6.36 -19.44 -26.47
CA SER A 176 7.35 -20.52 -26.56
C SER A 176 6.73 -21.83 -26.07
N VAL A 177 6.79 -22.86 -26.91
CA VAL A 177 6.17 -24.16 -26.62
C VAL A 177 6.99 -25.03 -25.66
N GLY A 178 8.26 -24.68 -25.41
CA GLY A 178 9.09 -25.35 -24.40
C GLY A 178 8.53 -25.22 -22.98
N PRO A 179 9.00 -26.02 -22.02
CA PRO A 179 8.60 -25.88 -20.63
C PRO A 179 9.00 -24.50 -20.07
N GLN A 180 8.08 -23.90 -19.32
CA GLN A 180 8.30 -22.60 -18.66
C GLN A 180 8.14 -22.75 -17.16
N ALA A 181 8.98 -22.08 -16.39
CA ALA A 181 8.91 -22.12 -14.92
C ALA A 181 9.20 -20.73 -14.36
N TYR A 182 8.43 -20.36 -13.34
CA TYR A 182 8.48 -19.07 -12.68
C TYR A 182 8.43 -19.30 -11.19
N ALA A 183 9.50 -18.92 -10.51
CA ALA A 183 9.63 -19.13 -9.08
C ALA A 183 9.37 -17.82 -8.32
N ILE A 184 8.69 -17.94 -7.19
CA ILE A 184 8.28 -16.87 -6.28
C ILE A 184 8.88 -17.20 -4.93
N ASP A 185 9.41 -16.19 -4.27
CA ASP A 185 10.04 -16.33 -2.97
C ASP A 185 9.96 -15.00 -2.18
N ASP A 186 10.29 -15.02 -0.89
CA ASP A 186 10.27 -13.88 0.04
C ASP A 186 8.98 -13.03 -0.04
N PHE A 187 7.81 -13.67 -0.14
CA PHE A 187 6.55 -12.94 -0.28
C PHE A 187 6.11 -12.37 1.08
N MET A 188 5.96 -11.05 1.19
CA MET A 188 5.60 -10.38 2.45
C MET A 188 4.75 -9.13 2.25
N LEU A 189 4.02 -8.78 3.32
CA LEU A 189 3.44 -7.47 3.50
C LEU A 189 4.42 -6.57 4.25
N ILE A 190 4.61 -5.35 3.75
CA ILE A 190 5.47 -4.34 4.38
C ILE A 190 4.59 -3.38 5.15
N GLY A 191 4.88 -3.24 6.44
CA GLY A 191 4.25 -2.28 7.32
C GLY A 191 4.90 -0.91 7.24
N ALA A 192 4.11 0.11 7.55
CA ALA A 192 4.62 1.45 7.78
C ALA A 192 5.53 1.45 9.03
N SER A 193 6.83 1.67 8.84
CA SER A 193 7.81 1.65 9.91
C SER A 193 8.03 3.04 10.51
N PRO A 194 8.15 3.18 11.84
CA PRO A 194 8.45 4.47 12.48
C PRO A 194 9.89 4.94 12.27
N HIS A 195 10.73 4.13 11.63
CA HIS A 195 12.16 4.40 11.43
C HIS A 195 12.59 4.33 9.95
N MET A 196 11.73 3.83 9.07
CA MET A 196 11.99 3.77 7.64
C MET A 196 11.47 5.04 6.98
N ASP A 197 12.22 5.54 6.01
CA ASP A 197 11.89 6.68 5.15
C ASP A 197 12.21 6.20 3.74
N SER A 198 11.22 5.54 3.12
CA SER A 198 11.40 4.73 1.92
C SER A 198 11.66 5.56 0.67
N ASP A 199 11.23 6.82 0.62
CA ASP A 199 11.48 7.74 -0.50
C ASP A 199 12.50 8.85 -0.22
N GLY A 200 12.96 8.97 1.03
CA GLY A 200 14.03 9.85 1.44
C GLY A 200 13.61 11.31 1.58
N ASP A 201 12.32 11.59 1.80
CA ASP A 201 11.79 12.95 1.94
C ASP A 201 11.90 13.52 3.38
N GLY A 202 12.34 12.69 4.33
CA GLY A 202 12.52 13.02 5.74
C GLY A 202 11.29 12.77 6.61
N MET A 203 10.17 12.33 6.04
CA MET A 203 9.05 11.73 6.77
C MET A 203 9.27 10.22 6.86
N THR A 204 8.90 9.63 8.00
CA THR A 204 8.95 8.17 8.10
C THR A 204 7.71 7.57 7.45
N ASP A 205 7.82 6.35 6.95
CA ASP A 205 6.72 5.61 6.32
C ASP A 205 5.49 5.54 7.24
N PHE A 206 5.70 5.39 8.55
CA PHE A 206 4.63 5.45 9.54
C PHE A 206 3.98 6.83 9.63
N ALA A 207 4.77 7.90 9.58
CA ALA A 207 4.24 9.25 9.54
C ALA A 207 3.38 9.46 8.31
N GLU A 208 3.85 8.99 7.17
CA GLU A 208 3.16 9.12 5.90
C GLU A 208 1.88 8.30 5.83
N TYR A 209 1.92 7.07 6.31
CA TYR A 209 0.73 6.26 6.53
C TYR A 209 -0.29 7.04 7.37
N ILE A 210 0.15 7.68 8.46
CA ILE A 210 -0.72 8.46 9.33
C ILE A 210 -1.34 9.66 8.60
N THR A 211 -0.55 10.36 7.80
CA THR A 211 -0.98 11.56 7.09
C THR A 211 -1.69 11.27 5.77
N GLY A 212 -1.68 10.02 5.31
CA GLY A 212 -2.27 9.62 4.03
C GLY A 212 -1.41 9.95 2.82
N THR A 213 -0.12 10.20 3.03
CA THR A 213 0.86 10.41 1.96
C THR A 213 1.42 9.07 1.47
N ASN A 214 2.23 9.10 0.41
CA ASN A 214 2.72 7.90 -0.27
C ASN A 214 4.20 7.69 0.05
N PRO A 215 4.59 6.64 0.81
CA PRO A 215 5.97 6.42 1.25
C PRO A 215 6.98 6.04 0.16
N HIS A 216 6.56 6.12 -1.09
CA HIS A 216 7.39 5.82 -2.25
C HIS A 216 7.36 6.97 -3.27
N ASP A 217 6.83 8.14 -2.91
CA ASP A 217 6.80 9.33 -3.76
C ASP A 217 7.16 10.57 -2.94
N PRO A 218 8.40 11.09 -3.05
CA PRO A 218 8.89 12.18 -2.20
C PRO A 218 8.22 13.54 -2.52
N ARG A 219 7.25 13.55 -3.44
CA ARG A 219 6.39 14.70 -3.75
C ARG A 219 5.04 14.63 -3.03
N SER A 220 4.68 13.48 -2.46
CA SER A 220 3.45 13.25 -1.72
C SER A 220 3.61 13.76 -0.30
N LEU A 221 3.46 15.06 -0.10
CA LEU A 221 3.81 15.72 1.16
C LEU A 221 2.57 16.13 1.96
N PHE A 222 2.62 15.95 3.28
CA PHE A 222 1.59 16.46 4.18
C PHE A 222 1.77 17.97 4.36
N LYS A 223 1.23 18.74 3.41
CA LYS A 223 1.32 20.20 3.37
C LYS A 223 0.00 20.85 3.74
N ILE A 224 0.07 21.79 4.69
CA ILE A 224 -1.07 22.63 5.03
C ILE A 224 -1.11 23.85 4.10
N GLY A 225 -2.30 24.17 3.59
CA GLY A 225 -2.58 25.41 2.88
C GLY A 225 -3.13 26.46 3.85
N ILE A 226 -2.56 27.66 3.84
CA ILE A 226 -3.05 28.79 4.65
C ILE A 226 -3.39 29.95 3.70
N ARG A 227 -4.63 30.43 3.74
CA ARG A 227 -5.10 31.51 2.85
C ARG A 227 -5.92 32.54 3.62
N PRO A 228 -5.59 33.84 3.51
CA PRO A 228 -6.43 34.89 4.09
C PRO A 228 -7.78 34.96 3.38
N LYS A 229 -8.83 35.20 4.17
CA LYS A 229 -10.22 35.40 3.74
C LYS A 229 -10.77 36.67 4.39
N ASN A 230 -11.84 37.23 3.80
CA ASN A 230 -12.53 38.43 4.32
C ASN A 230 -11.54 39.55 4.69
N ASN A 231 -10.69 39.95 3.76
CA ASN A 231 -9.66 40.98 3.95
C ASN A 231 -8.73 40.74 5.16
N GLY A 232 -8.45 39.47 5.49
CA GLY A 232 -7.55 39.09 6.59
C GLY A 232 -8.23 38.89 7.94
N GLN A 233 -9.57 39.05 8.02
CA GLN A 233 -10.33 38.76 9.25
C GLN A 233 -10.45 37.26 9.54
N ARG A 234 -10.23 36.41 8.52
CA ARG A 234 -10.25 34.95 8.66
C ARG A 234 -9.03 34.33 7.98
N MET A 235 -8.51 33.25 8.54
CA MET A 235 -7.56 32.37 7.86
C MET A 235 -8.25 31.06 7.53
N GLN A 236 -8.27 30.71 6.24
CA GLN A 236 -8.61 29.35 5.81
C GLN A 236 -7.36 28.49 5.97
N VAL A 237 -7.49 27.39 6.70
CA VAL A 237 -6.48 26.35 6.86
C VAL A 237 -7.04 25.08 6.24
N ASP A 238 -6.37 24.53 5.24
CA ASP A 238 -6.72 23.25 4.62
C ASP A 238 -5.54 22.29 4.62
N TRP A 239 -5.82 20.98 4.69
CA TRP A 239 -4.80 19.93 4.68
C TRP A 239 -5.35 18.66 4.00
N PRO A 240 -4.48 17.89 3.31
CA PRO A 240 -4.82 16.52 2.90
C PRO A 240 -5.22 15.70 4.12
N SER A 241 -6.27 14.89 4.02
CA SER A 241 -6.73 14.09 5.16
C SER A 241 -7.19 12.70 4.75
N VAL A 242 -7.17 11.78 5.71
CA VAL A 242 -7.67 10.42 5.52
C VAL A 242 -8.99 10.31 6.26
N ARG A 243 -10.06 10.00 5.53
CA ARG A 243 -11.39 9.79 6.09
C ARG A 243 -11.34 8.85 7.30
N GLY A 244 -12.02 9.25 8.38
CA GLY A 244 -12.08 8.53 9.64
C GLY A 244 -10.98 8.90 10.63
N ARG A 245 -9.86 9.48 10.20
CA ARG A 245 -8.80 9.95 11.11
C ARG A 245 -9.20 11.24 11.80
N GLN A 246 -8.74 11.41 13.03
CA GLN A 246 -8.90 12.64 13.79
C GLN A 246 -7.73 13.58 13.50
N TYR A 247 -8.02 14.86 13.36
CA TYR A 247 -7.06 15.92 13.16
C TYR A 247 -7.25 17.02 14.19
N GLU A 248 -6.15 17.66 14.54
CA GLU A 248 -6.14 18.83 15.40
C GLU A 248 -5.43 19.99 14.72
N VAL A 249 -6.04 21.17 14.76
CA VAL A 249 -5.40 22.41 14.32
C VAL A 249 -4.96 23.18 15.55
N TRP A 250 -3.69 23.59 15.55
CA TRP A 250 -3.09 24.39 16.60
C TRP A 250 -2.67 25.73 16.01
N ARG A 251 -2.71 26.77 16.84
CA ARG A 251 -2.34 28.13 16.46
C ARG A 251 -1.40 28.76 17.49
N SER A 252 -0.48 29.57 17.01
CA SER A 252 0.34 30.46 17.82
C SER A 252 0.46 31.83 17.16
N THR A 253 0.66 32.88 17.95
CA THR A 253 1.03 34.21 17.46
C THR A 253 2.55 34.42 17.44
N ASP A 254 3.30 33.51 18.06
CA ASP A 254 4.75 33.53 18.14
C ASP A 254 5.30 32.09 18.13
N LEU A 255 5.98 31.73 17.03
CA LEU A 255 6.55 30.40 16.87
C LEU A 255 7.60 30.08 17.95
N ALA A 256 8.31 31.09 18.47
CA ALA A 256 9.33 30.90 19.50
C ALA A 256 8.71 30.65 20.90
N ALA A 257 7.53 31.20 21.16
CA ALA A 257 6.76 30.92 22.37
C ALA A 257 6.12 29.52 22.35
N GLY A 258 6.10 28.87 21.19
CA GLY A 258 5.45 27.58 20.97
C GLY A 258 3.95 27.73 20.75
N PHE A 259 3.26 26.59 20.69
CA PHE A 259 1.81 26.55 20.57
C PHE A 259 1.19 26.42 21.96
N GLY A 260 -0.04 26.94 22.13
CA GLY A 260 -0.76 26.94 23.41
C GLY A 260 -0.98 25.55 24.01
N SER A 261 -1.73 25.42 25.11
CA SER A 261 -1.92 24.13 25.79
C SER A 261 -2.93 23.19 25.12
N GLY A 262 -3.59 23.61 24.04
CA GLY A 262 -4.62 22.82 23.38
C GLY A 262 -4.87 23.25 21.93
N PRO A 263 -5.51 22.39 21.13
CA PRO A 263 -5.87 22.71 19.75
C PRO A 263 -7.03 23.71 19.71
N ILE A 264 -7.06 24.53 18.67
CA ILE A 264 -8.18 25.43 18.37
C ILE A 264 -9.28 24.72 17.57
N LEU A 265 -8.97 23.56 16.96
CA LEU A 265 -9.95 22.66 16.36
C LEU A 265 -9.54 21.22 16.63
N THR A 266 -10.51 20.37 16.97
CA THR A 266 -10.40 18.91 16.84
C THR A 266 -11.52 18.43 15.94
N THR A 267 -11.21 17.71 14.87
CA THR A 267 -12.20 17.25 13.88
C THR A 267 -11.88 15.85 13.39
N GLN A 268 -12.89 15.13 12.91
CA GLN A 268 -12.72 13.86 12.22
C GLN A 268 -12.90 14.07 10.72
N ALA A 269 -11.94 13.61 9.93
CA ALA A 269 -11.99 13.78 8.49
C ALA A 269 -13.10 12.93 7.88
N ILE A 270 -13.88 13.54 6.98
CA ILE A 270 -14.98 12.89 6.26
C ILE A 270 -14.69 12.74 4.76
N ASP A 271 -13.62 13.37 4.30
CA ASP A 271 -13.19 13.48 2.91
C ASP A 271 -11.65 13.49 2.85
N ASP A 272 -11.09 13.55 1.64
CA ASP A 272 -9.64 13.50 1.38
C ASP A 272 -8.94 14.86 1.60
N VAL A 273 -9.71 15.91 1.84
CA VAL A 273 -9.24 17.23 2.27
C VAL A 273 -10.11 17.73 3.42
N SER A 274 -9.46 18.26 4.46
CA SER A 274 -10.14 18.93 5.56
C SER A 274 -9.84 20.43 5.53
N LEU A 275 -10.82 21.21 5.99
CA LEU A 275 -10.77 22.67 5.93
C LEU A 275 -11.32 23.25 7.24
N PHE A 276 -10.67 24.31 7.70
CA PHE A 276 -11.05 25.09 8.88
C PHE A 276 -10.92 26.58 8.57
N GLU A 277 -11.95 27.36 8.90
CA GLU A 277 -11.89 28.82 8.87
C GLU A 277 -11.71 29.37 10.27
N ASP A 278 -10.49 29.83 10.56
CA ASP A 278 -10.14 30.46 11.80
C ASP A 278 -10.51 31.95 11.79
N LEU A 279 -11.22 32.41 12.81
CA LEU A 279 -11.51 33.84 12.99
C LEU A 279 -10.32 34.50 13.70
N ILE A 280 -9.70 35.47 13.05
CA ILE A 280 -8.52 36.15 13.59
C ILE A 280 -8.98 37.31 14.50
N PRO A 281 -8.59 37.31 15.78
CA PRO A 281 -8.82 38.44 16.66
C PRO A 281 -8.19 39.72 16.07
N THR A 282 -8.88 40.85 16.19
CA THR A 282 -8.46 42.12 15.55
C THR A 282 -7.10 42.66 16.01
N ASN A 283 -6.56 42.15 17.10
CA ASN A 283 -5.25 42.47 17.66
C ASN A 283 -4.14 41.49 17.25
N GLU A 284 -4.44 40.38 16.58
CA GLU A 284 -3.45 39.41 16.11
C GLU A 284 -3.06 39.72 14.65
N ARG A 285 -1.79 40.06 14.43
CA ARG A 285 -1.26 40.41 13.10
C ARG A 285 -0.51 39.28 12.41
N VAL A 286 -0.12 38.26 13.17
CA VAL A 286 0.60 37.08 12.68
C VAL A 286 0.02 35.86 13.39
N SER A 287 -0.28 34.82 12.62
CA SER A 287 -0.71 33.53 13.13
C SER A 287 0.08 32.44 12.42
N PHE A 288 0.63 31.53 13.21
CA PHE A 288 1.28 30.31 12.80
C PHE A 288 0.33 29.14 13.07
N TYR A 289 0.33 28.17 12.18
CA TYR A 289 -0.49 26.98 12.31
C TYR A 289 0.37 25.72 12.20
N PHE A 290 0.00 24.69 12.95
CA PHE A 290 0.35 23.33 12.60
C PHE A 290 -0.89 22.44 12.71
N VAL A 291 -0.90 21.37 11.92
CA VAL A 291 -1.96 20.37 11.93
C VAL A 291 -1.36 19.05 12.38
N ARG A 292 -2.02 18.40 13.34
CA ARG A 292 -1.64 17.10 13.86
C ARG A 292 -2.65 16.05 13.42
N ALA A 293 -2.18 15.05 12.68
CA ALA A 293 -2.95 13.85 12.40
C ALA A 293 -2.88 12.89 13.60
N LYS A 294 -3.99 12.25 13.95
CA LYS A 294 -4.08 11.20 14.95
C LYS A 294 -4.51 9.88 14.31
N TYR A 295 -3.99 8.79 14.86
CA TYR A 295 -4.35 7.42 14.52
C TYR A 295 -4.93 6.74 15.75
#